data_AF-A0A7W1QBB6-F1
#
_entry.id   AF-A0A7W1QBB6-F1
#
_cell.length_a   1.000
_cell.length_b   1.000
_cell.length_c   1.000
_cell.angle_alpha   90.00
_cell.angle_beta   90.00
_cell.angle_gamma   90.00
#
_symmetry.space_group_name_H-M   'P 1'
#
loop_
_entity.id
_entity.type
_entity.pdbx_description
1 polymer ?
#
loop_
_entity_poly.entity_id
_entity_poly.type
_entity_poly.pdbx_seq_one_letter_code
_entity_poly.pdbx_strand_id
1 'polypeptide(L)'
;MTVPFAPAVFVAFLVLAGCGTSDGTADGATALAEIRCERSATVTRAAPVRVQPDGIHLRVENVTDLPMAVYRLAAGEIGPLVEADVGVTDAVSTAAPGPWSVLCVPRNDYPAEDDPWAALEVVDPDGIWVSDVLA
;
A
#
# COMPACT_ATOMS: atom_id res chain seq x y z
N MET A 1 82.29 9.08 7.72
CA MET A 1 81.63 9.39 6.42
C MET A 1 80.30 8.64 6.37
N THR A 2 79.34 9.22 5.69
CA THR A 2 77.91 9.33 6.07
C THR A 2 77.01 8.49 5.13
N VAL A 3 76.05 7.74 5.72
CA VAL A 3 74.70 7.28 5.24
C VAL A 3 74.57 6.52 3.88
N PRO A 4 73.43 5.83 3.53
CA PRO A 4 72.13 5.71 4.21
C PRO A 4 71.49 4.30 4.30
N PHE A 5 70.58 4.18 5.28
CA PHE A 5 69.55 3.15 5.43
C PHE A 5 68.37 3.39 4.47
N ALA A 6 67.83 2.33 3.88
CA ALA A 6 66.62 2.35 3.04
C ALA A 6 65.34 2.08 3.88
N PRO A 7 64.20 2.72 3.56
CA PRO A 7 63.01 2.75 4.41
C PRO A 7 62.06 1.56 4.24
N ALA A 8 61.45 1.17 5.35
CA ALA A 8 60.38 0.20 5.47
C ALA A 8 59.08 0.70 4.81
N VAL A 9 58.46 -0.15 4.00
CA VAL A 9 57.14 0.09 3.40
C VAL A 9 56.08 -0.19 4.48
N PHE A 10 55.47 0.88 5.00
CA PHE A 10 54.31 0.84 5.87
C PHE A 10 53.04 0.57 5.04
N VAL A 11 52.39 -0.56 5.28
CA VAL A 11 51.07 -0.86 4.73
C VAL A 11 50.03 -0.13 5.58
N ALA A 12 49.39 0.87 5.00
CA ALA A 12 48.30 1.61 5.62
C ALA A 12 47.03 0.74 5.66
N PHE A 13 46.62 0.33 6.85
CA PHE A 13 45.31 -0.29 7.10
C PHE A 13 44.28 0.83 7.29
N LEU A 14 43.42 1.02 6.30
CA LEU A 14 42.34 2.00 6.32
C LEU A 14 41.11 1.35 7.00
N VAL A 15 40.92 1.62 8.29
CA VAL A 15 39.73 1.17 9.04
C VAL A 15 38.58 2.11 8.71
N LEU A 16 37.72 1.70 7.78
CA LEU A 16 36.43 2.33 7.55
C LEU A 16 35.52 2.04 8.75
N ALA A 17 35.27 3.06 9.56
CA ALA A 17 34.18 3.08 10.53
C ALA A 17 32.85 3.14 9.75
N GLY A 18 32.32 1.98 9.37
CA GLY A 18 30.97 1.86 8.87
C GLY A 18 29.99 1.75 10.03
N CYS A 19 29.39 2.87 10.44
CA CYS A 19 28.07 2.85 11.08
C CYS A 19 27.07 2.38 10.00
N GLY A 20 26.95 1.07 9.84
CA GLY A 20 25.83 0.49 9.11
C GLY A 20 24.64 0.40 10.06
N THR A 21 23.83 1.45 10.11
CA THR A 21 22.43 1.32 10.56
C THR A 21 21.78 0.29 9.66
N SER A 22 21.53 -0.90 10.19
CA SER A 22 20.63 -1.85 9.55
C SER A 22 19.22 -1.33 9.75
N ASP A 23 18.79 -0.43 8.86
CA ASP A 23 17.38 -0.17 8.61
C ASP A 23 16.74 -1.49 8.19
N GLY A 24 15.77 -1.95 8.97
CA GLY A 24 15.08 -3.20 8.71
C GLY A 24 13.86 -3.39 9.59
N THR A 25 13.22 -2.28 9.97
CA THR A 25 11.92 -2.30 10.67
C THR A 25 10.85 -1.95 9.63
N ALA A 26 9.98 -2.91 9.29
CA ALA A 26 8.65 -2.67 8.72
C ALA A 26 8.51 -2.07 7.28
N ASP A 27 9.32 -2.48 6.30
CA ASP A 27 9.20 -1.99 4.90
C ASP A 27 8.43 -2.94 3.94
N GLY A 28 7.41 -3.64 4.45
CA GLY A 28 6.57 -4.56 3.66
C GLY A 28 5.30 -3.95 3.08
N ALA A 29 5.00 -2.68 3.40
CA ALA A 29 3.79 -2.00 2.95
C ALA A 29 4.01 -1.34 1.58
N THR A 30 3.00 -1.39 0.72
CA THR A 30 3.01 -0.78 -0.61
C THR A 30 2.32 0.57 -0.58
N ALA A 31 2.69 1.50 -1.47
CA ALA A 31 2.02 2.79 -1.57
C ALA A 31 0.67 2.73 -2.31
N LEU A 32 0.34 1.58 -2.92
CA LEU A 32 -0.77 1.42 -3.86
C LEU A 32 -1.58 0.16 -3.55
N ALA A 33 -2.87 0.33 -3.30
CA ALA A 33 -3.80 -0.78 -3.20
C ALA A 33 -4.18 -1.27 -4.61
N GLU A 34 -3.80 -2.49 -4.95
CA GLU A 34 -4.24 -3.11 -6.21
C GLU A 34 -5.48 -3.99 -5.96
N ILE A 35 -6.59 -3.61 -6.58
CA ILE A 35 -7.88 -4.31 -6.52
C ILE A 35 -8.20 -4.79 -7.94
N ARG A 36 -8.57 -6.05 -8.08
CA ARG A 36 -9.02 -6.62 -9.35
C ARG A 36 -10.45 -7.09 -9.24
N CYS A 37 -11.30 -6.55 -10.10
CA CYS A 37 -12.68 -6.99 -10.24
C CYS A 37 -12.74 -8.08 -11.31
N GLU A 38 -13.09 -9.30 -10.90
CA GLU A 38 -13.35 -10.43 -11.78
C GLU A 38 -14.85 -10.76 -11.78
N ARG A 39 -15.32 -11.58 -12.72
CA ARG A 39 -16.75 -11.86 -12.89
C ARG A 39 -17.43 -12.43 -11.64
N SER A 40 -16.69 -13.17 -10.80
CA SER A 40 -17.21 -13.86 -9.63
C SER A 40 -16.41 -13.62 -8.35
N ALA A 41 -15.43 -12.73 -8.39
CA ALA A 41 -14.51 -12.53 -7.29
C ALA A 41 -13.93 -11.12 -7.28
N THR A 42 -13.59 -10.68 -6.08
CA THR A 42 -12.71 -9.54 -5.86
C THR A 42 -11.36 -10.08 -5.41
N VAL A 43 -10.27 -9.63 -6.04
CA VAL A 43 -8.92 -10.04 -5.68
C VAL A 43 -8.13 -8.81 -5.29
N THR A 44 -7.52 -8.83 -4.11
CA THR A 44 -6.57 -7.82 -3.66
C THR A 44 -5.16 -8.39 -3.71
N ARG A 45 -4.17 -7.57 -4.02
CA ARG A 45 -2.78 -7.98 -3.78
C ARG A 45 -2.48 -7.94 -2.29
N ALA A 46 -2.09 -9.08 -1.75
CA ALA A 46 -1.79 -9.26 -0.34
C ALA A 46 -0.49 -8.55 0.05
N ALA A 47 -0.58 -7.26 0.36
CA ALA A 47 0.40 -6.49 1.11
C ALA A 47 -0.34 -5.36 1.84
N PRO A 48 0.09 -4.95 3.04
CA PRO A 48 -0.44 -3.75 3.66
C PRO A 48 -0.23 -2.54 2.74
N VAL A 49 -1.18 -1.60 2.75
CA VAL A 49 -1.11 -0.37 1.96
C VAL A 49 -0.84 0.79 2.89
N ARG A 50 0.24 1.53 2.63
CA ARG A 50 0.60 2.71 3.40
C ARG A 50 -0.20 3.91 2.92
N VAL A 51 -0.81 4.63 3.85
CA VAL A 51 -1.41 5.95 3.58
C VAL A 51 -0.36 6.90 2.98
N GLN A 52 -0.76 7.72 2.01
CA GLN A 52 0.04 8.80 1.42
C GLN A 52 -0.51 10.17 1.87
N PRO A 53 0.24 11.26 1.70
CA PRO A 53 -0.18 12.60 2.16
C PRO A 53 -1.51 13.09 1.58
N ASP A 54 -1.91 12.61 0.40
CA ASP A 54 -3.16 12.92 -0.28
C ASP A 54 -4.25 11.85 -0.08
N GLY A 55 -3.95 10.75 0.62
CA GLY A 55 -4.88 9.67 0.94
C GLY A 55 -4.35 8.29 0.57
N ILE A 56 -5.25 7.34 0.36
CA ILE A 56 -4.93 5.95 0.04
C ILE A 56 -5.10 5.78 -1.47
N HIS A 57 -4.00 5.50 -2.16
CA HIS A 57 -4.00 5.31 -3.60
C HIS A 57 -4.54 3.93 -3.94
N LEU A 58 -5.52 3.89 -4.82
CA LEU A 58 -6.19 2.69 -5.30
C LEU A 58 -5.97 2.56 -6.80
N ARG A 59 -5.64 1.36 -7.25
CA ARG A 59 -5.67 0.98 -8.65
C ARG A 59 -6.62 -0.20 -8.81
N VAL A 60 -7.73 0.04 -9.50
CA VAL A 60 -8.76 -0.96 -9.78
C VAL A 60 -8.61 -1.45 -11.21
N GLU A 61 -8.30 -2.73 -11.39
CA GLU A 61 -8.33 -3.42 -12.68
C GLU A 61 -9.67 -4.17 -12.81
N ASN A 62 -10.58 -3.62 -13.60
CA ASN A 62 -11.84 -4.25 -13.95
C ASN A 62 -11.67 -5.05 -15.24
N VAL A 63 -11.54 -6.38 -15.10
CA VAL A 63 -11.41 -7.31 -16.24
C VAL A 63 -12.75 -7.89 -16.70
N THR A 64 -13.86 -7.36 -16.17
CA THR A 64 -15.21 -7.75 -16.59
C THR A 64 -15.62 -7.00 -17.87
N ASP A 65 -16.80 -7.32 -18.38
CA ASP A 65 -17.43 -6.68 -19.55
C ASP A 65 -18.41 -5.57 -19.17
N LEU A 66 -18.52 -5.22 -17.88
CA LEU A 66 -19.46 -4.22 -17.35
C LEU A 66 -18.76 -3.25 -16.38
N PRO A 67 -19.29 -2.03 -16.21
CA PRO A 67 -18.82 -1.16 -15.14
C PRO A 67 -19.15 -1.75 -13.76
N MET A 68 -18.19 -1.65 -12.84
CA MET A 68 -18.30 -2.17 -11.48
C MET A 68 -18.30 -1.02 -10.46
N ALA A 69 -18.92 -1.24 -9.32
CA ALA A 69 -18.75 -0.44 -8.11
C ALA A 69 -17.92 -1.24 -7.10
N VAL A 70 -16.93 -0.58 -6.49
CA VAL A 70 -16.13 -1.14 -5.41
C VAL A 70 -16.66 -0.59 -4.11
N TYR A 71 -17.06 -1.49 -3.21
CA TYR A 71 -17.48 -1.18 -1.85
C TYR A 71 -16.36 -1.54 -0.87
N ARG A 72 -16.34 -0.83 0.25
CA ARG A 72 -15.49 -1.08 1.40
C ARG A 72 -16.37 -1.37 2.61
N LEU A 73 -16.07 -2.44 3.33
CA LEU A 73 -16.51 -2.70 4.69
C LEU A 73 -15.34 -2.40 5.64
N ALA A 74 -15.53 -1.43 6.54
CA ALA A 74 -14.55 -1.08 7.56
C ALA A 74 -15.29 -0.72 8.87
N ALA A 75 -14.78 -1.18 10.01
CA ALA A 75 -15.39 -0.95 11.33
C ALA A 75 -16.91 -1.26 11.42
N GLY A 76 -17.40 -2.23 10.64
CA GLY A 76 -18.82 -2.61 10.60
C GLY A 76 -19.70 -1.74 9.69
N GLU A 77 -19.13 -0.79 8.96
CA GLU A 77 -19.85 0.08 8.03
C GLU A 77 -19.48 -0.26 6.58
N ILE A 78 -20.51 -0.46 5.74
CA ILE A 78 -20.36 -0.62 4.29
C ILE A 78 -20.53 0.75 3.64
N GLY A 79 -19.53 1.17 2.85
CA GLY A 79 -19.58 2.39 2.08
C GLY A 79 -19.03 2.21 0.67
N PRO A 80 -19.42 3.09 -0.28
CA PRO A 80 -18.78 3.11 -1.59
C PRO A 80 -17.31 3.51 -1.46
N LEU A 81 -16.44 2.87 -2.25
CA LEU A 81 -15.02 3.20 -2.33
C LEU A 81 -14.69 3.92 -3.64
N VAL A 82 -15.03 3.31 -4.78
CA VAL A 82 -14.76 3.86 -6.12
C VAL A 82 -15.64 3.17 -7.16
N GLU A 83 -16.05 3.89 -8.20
CA GLU A 83 -16.63 3.29 -9.41
C GLU A 83 -15.52 2.99 -10.42
N ALA A 84 -15.52 1.79 -11.00
CA ALA A 84 -14.52 1.36 -11.97
C ALA A 84 -15.18 1.03 -13.33
N ASP A 85 -14.82 1.79 -14.35
CA ASP A 85 -15.14 1.43 -15.74
C ASP A 85 -14.34 0.19 -16.17
N VAL A 86 -14.66 -0.39 -17.33
CA VAL A 86 -13.90 -1.51 -17.89
C VAL A 86 -12.45 -1.06 -18.16
N GLY A 87 -11.47 -1.86 -17.71
CA GLY A 87 -10.05 -1.53 -17.82
C GLY A 87 -9.44 -1.13 -16.48
N VAL A 88 -8.69 -0.02 -16.43
CA VAL A 88 -7.98 0.44 -15.22
C VAL A 88 -8.56 1.76 -14.77
N THR A 89 -8.87 1.87 -13.48
CA THR A 89 -9.26 3.11 -12.81
C THR A 89 -8.33 3.36 -11.64
N ASP A 90 -7.68 4.52 -11.61
CA ASP A 90 -6.87 4.98 -10.49
C ASP A 90 -7.69 6.01 -9.68
N ALA A 91 -7.65 5.90 -8.36
CA ALA A 91 -8.41 6.76 -7.45
C ALA A 91 -7.66 6.98 -6.13
N VAL A 92 -8.10 7.99 -5.37
CA VAL A 92 -7.59 8.27 -4.02
C VAL A 92 -8.76 8.26 -3.04
N SER A 93 -8.64 7.45 -1.99
CA SER A 93 -9.61 7.37 -0.91
C SER A 93 -9.10 8.08 0.33
N THR A 94 -9.94 8.92 0.94
CA THR A 94 -9.64 9.60 2.22
C THR A 94 -10.14 8.82 3.44
N ALA A 95 -10.69 7.62 3.24
CA ALA A 95 -11.20 6.78 4.32
C ALA A 95 -10.13 6.44 5.37
N ALA A 96 -10.58 6.21 6.60
CA ALA A 96 -9.70 5.93 7.72
C ALA A 96 -8.85 4.67 7.50
N PRO A 97 -7.57 4.68 7.94
CA PRO A 97 -6.73 3.49 7.92
C PRO A 97 -7.27 2.39 8.84
N GLY A 98 -6.82 1.16 8.63
CA GLY A 98 -7.21 -0.03 9.37
C GLY A 98 -7.53 -1.22 8.46
N PRO A 99 -8.07 -2.30 9.05
CA PRO A 99 -8.49 -3.47 8.29
C PRO A 99 -9.74 -3.15 7.47
N TRP A 100 -9.64 -3.33 6.17
CA TRP A 100 -10.73 -3.20 5.22
C TRP A 100 -11.09 -4.56 4.62
N SER A 101 -12.34 -4.65 4.20
CA SER A 101 -12.84 -5.67 3.29
C SER A 101 -13.34 -4.95 2.05
N VAL A 102 -12.98 -5.40 0.85
CA VAL A 102 -13.41 -4.80 -0.41
C VAL A 102 -14.20 -5.79 -1.26
N LEU A 103 -15.18 -5.28 -2.00
CA LEU A 103 -16.04 -6.07 -2.87
C LEU A 103 -16.35 -5.29 -4.15
N CYS A 104 -16.15 -5.93 -5.30
CA CYS A 104 -16.62 -5.47 -6.59
C CYS A 104 -18.00 -6.07 -6.88
N VAL A 105 -18.99 -5.23 -7.18
CA VAL A 105 -20.32 -5.60 -7.68
C VAL A 105 -20.63 -4.82 -8.96
N PRO A 106 -21.57 -5.26 -9.82
CA PRO A 106 -22.06 -4.44 -10.92
C PRO A 106 -22.48 -3.05 -10.43
N ARG A 107 -22.20 -1.98 -11.19
CA ARG A 107 -22.39 -0.59 -10.72
C ARG A 107 -23.78 -0.27 -10.15
N ASN A 108 -24.82 -0.96 -10.60
CA ASN A 108 -26.20 -0.71 -10.18
C ASN A 108 -26.70 -1.65 -9.07
N ASP A 109 -25.83 -2.52 -8.57
CA ASP A 109 -26.14 -3.48 -7.52
C ASP A 109 -25.55 -3.02 -6.17
N TYR A 110 -26.03 -3.62 -5.09
CA TYR A 110 -25.55 -3.37 -3.72
C TYR A 110 -24.98 -4.66 -3.13
N PRO A 111 -23.99 -4.56 -2.22
CA PRO A 111 -23.48 -5.72 -1.50
C PRO A 111 -24.58 -6.46 -0.73
N ALA A 112 -24.58 -7.79 -0.83
CA ALA A 112 -25.35 -8.71 -0.03
C ALA A 112 -24.55 -9.22 1.18
N GLU A 113 -25.25 -9.79 2.17
CA GLU A 113 -24.63 -10.28 3.41
C GLU A 113 -23.60 -11.40 3.16
N ASP A 114 -23.89 -12.30 2.21
CA ASP A 114 -23.06 -13.48 1.91
C ASP A 114 -22.02 -13.24 0.80
N ASP A 115 -21.80 -11.99 0.38
CA ASP A 115 -20.86 -11.71 -0.70
C ASP A 115 -19.40 -11.99 -0.32
N PRO A 116 -18.55 -12.43 -1.27
CA PRO A 116 -17.18 -12.80 -1.00
C PRO A 116 -16.26 -11.58 -0.92
N TRP A 117 -16.20 -10.95 0.25
CA TRP A 117 -15.30 -9.83 0.52
C TRP A 117 -13.82 -10.25 0.51
N ALA A 118 -12.98 -9.42 -0.11
CA ALA A 118 -11.53 -9.58 -0.12
C ALA A 118 -10.87 -8.69 0.93
N ALA A 119 -9.93 -9.23 1.71
CA ALA A 119 -9.23 -8.47 2.74
C ALA A 119 -8.24 -7.47 2.13
N LEU A 120 -8.15 -6.29 2.74
CA LEU A 120 -7.19 -5.24 2.41
C LEU A 120 -6.75 -4.55 3.71
N GLU A 121 -5.45 -4.56 4.01
CA GLU A 121 -4.94 -3.91 5.22
C GLU A 121 -4.40 -2.52 4.85
N VAL A 122 -4.89 -1.47 5.51
CA VAL A 122 -4.36 -0.11 5.34
C VAL A 122 -3.66 0.33 6.63
N VAL A 123 -2.41 0.76 6.51
CA VAL A 123 -1.56 1.18 7.63
C VAL A 123 -1.15 2.64 7.51
N ASP A 124 -1.10 3.34 8.65
CA ASP A 124 -0.59 4.70 8.74
C ASP A 124 0.53 4.78 9.79
N PRO A 125 1.74 4.27 9.47
CA PRO A 125 2.85 4.25 10.40
C PRO A 125 3.40 5.65 10.72
N ASP A 126 3.20 6.61 9.81
CA ASP A 126 3.70 7.97 9.95
C ASP A 126 2.68 8.89 10.65
N GLY A 127 1.45 8.41 10.88
CA GLY A 127 0.37 9.17 11.51
C GLY A 127 -0.06 10.38 10.67
N ILE A 128 0.03 10.26 9.35
CA ILE A 128 -0.24 11.37 8.42
C ILE A 128 -1.73 11.49 8.07
N TRP A 129 -2.53 10.46 8.33
CA TRP A 129 -3.97 10.52 8.11
C TRP A 129 -4.62 11.41 9.16
N VAL A 130 -5.48 12.32 8.71
CA VAL A 130 -6.27 13.19 9.58
C VAL A 130 -7.73 13.08 9.18
N SER A 131 -8.62 12.97 10.16
CA SER A 131 -10.06 12.96 9.92
C SER A 131 -10.54 14.31 9.39
N ASP A 132 -11.18 14.31 8.23
CA ASP A 132 -11.87 15.49 7.68
C ASP A 132 -13.19 15.80 8.40
N VAL A 133 -13.67 14.88 9.26
CA VAL A 133 -14.81 15.13 10.14
C VAL A 133 -14.34 15.97 11.32
N LEU A 134 -14.61 17.28 11.25
CA LEU A 134 -14.55 18.15 12.42
C LEU A 134 -15.61 17.66 13.42
N ALA A 135 -15.16 17.20 14.58
CA ALA A 135 -16.01 16.85 15.71
C ALA A 135 -16.86 18.05 16.20
#